data_AF-A0A7X9QQ30-F1
#
_entry.id   AF-A0A7X9QQ30-F1
#
_cell.length_a   1.000
_cell.length_b   1.000
_cell.length_c   1.000
_cell.angle_alpha   90.00
_cell.angle_beta   90.00
_cell.angle_gamma   90.00
#
_symmetry.space_group_name_H-M   'P 1'
#
loop_
_entity.id
_entity.type
_entity.pdbx_description
1 polymer ?
#
loop_
_entity_poly.entity_id
_entity_poly.type
_entity_poly.pdbx_seq_one_letter_code
_entity_poly.pdbx_strand_id
1 'polypeptide(L)'
;MNNLYDVKAIVDEYLTETGRYMEKERHNADTIDELHDIFREAERKFNDGLAKLHALKLSRDDRRHFSLITGAFATAMKSCQYGAKGRYKHAVDKMAECNRLVAQYVMRQLGRVSKS
;
A
#
# COMPACT_ATOMS: atom_id res chain seq x y z
N MET A 1 -21.50 9.94 2.49
CA MET A 1 -20.94 8.67 3.00
C MET A 1 -19.94 8.19 1.97
N ASN A 2 -18.74 7.77 2.38
CA ASN A 2 -17.73 7.34 1.42
C ASN A 2 -18.11 5.98 0.82
N ASN A 3 -17.68 5.74 -0.43
CA ASN A 3 -18.00 4.53 -1.16
C ASN A 3 -16.72 3.77 -1.59
N LEU A 4 -16.91 2.67 -2.32
CA LEU A 4 -15.80 1.84 -2.80
C LEU A 4 -14.85 2.59 -3.74
N TYR A 5 -15.36 3.53 -4.53
CA TYR A 5 -14.55 4.31 -5.47
C TYR A 5 -13.58 5.23 -4.76
N ASP A 6 -13.97 5.83 -3.63
CA ASP A 6 -13.07 6.66 -2.81
C ASP A 6 -11.86 5.85 -2.34
N VAL A 7 -12.10 4.60 -1.94
CA VAL A 7 -11.01 3.75 -1.46
C VAL A 7 -10.15 3.27 -2.62
N LYS A 8 -10.78 2.90 -3.75
CA LYS A 8 -10.04 2.54 -4.96
C LYS A 8 -9.12 3.68 -5.39
N ALA A 9 -9.61 4.92 -5.38
CA ALA A 9 -8.83 6.09 -5.71
C ALA A 9 -7.61 6.24 -4.78
N ILE A 10 -7.78 6.07 -3.46
CA ILE A 10 -6.65 6.11 -2.51
C ILE A 10 -5.66 4.96 -2.73
N VAL A 11 -6.15 3.76 -3.01
CA VAL A 11 -5.28 2.60 -3.30
C VAL A 11 -4.48 2.84 -4.58
N ASP A 12 -5.12 3.33 -5.64
CA ASP A 12 -4.45 3.62 -6.90
C ASP A 12 -3.41 4.75 -6.69
N GLU A 13 -3.79 5.87 -6.05
CA GLU A 13 -2.92 7.04 -5.84
C GLU A 13 -1.75 6.76 -4.90
N TYR A 14 -1.94 6.00 -3.81
CA TYR A 14 -0.92 5.88 -2.77
C TYR A 14 -0.29 4.51 -2.65
N LEU A 15 -0.94 3.45 -3.12
CA LEU A 15 -0.35 2.12 -3.11
C LEU A 15 0.32 1.81 -4.45
N THR A 16 -0.45 1.92 -5.54
CA THR A 16 0.00 1.56 -6.89
C THR A 16 1.04 2.55 -7.41
N GLU A 17 0.75 3.86 -7.37
CA GLU A 17 1.71 4.86 -7.86
C GLU A 17 2.98 4.93 -7.00
N THR A 18 2.90 4.70 -5.69
CA THR A 18 4.10 4.60 -4.84
C THR A 18 4.96 3.40 -5.23
N GLY A 19 4.36 2.25 -5.53
CA GLY A 19 5.08 1.09 -6.06
C GLY A 19 5.79 1.39 -7.38
N ARG A 20 5.09 2.03 -8.33
CA ARG A 20 5.66 2.45 -9.62
C ARG A 20 6.80 3.45 -9.44
N TYR A 21 6.63 4.41 -8.54
CA TYR A 21 7.68 5.36 -8.16
C TYR A 21 8.93 4.62 -7.67
N MET A 22 8.78 3.67 -6.73
CA MET A 22 9.92 2.90 -6.22
C MET A 22 10.62 2.09 -7.31
N GLU A 23 9.88 1.44 -8.21
CA GLU A 23 10.46 0.70 -9.33
C GLU A 23 11.26 1.63 -10.25
N LYS A 24 10.69 2.77 -10.64
CA LYS A 24 11.34 3.75 -11.50
C LYS A 24 12.59 4.35 -10.87
N GLU A 25 12.49 4.88 -9.66
CA GLU A 25 13.60 5.59 -9.03
C GLU A 25 14.74 4.64 -8.62
N ARG A 26 14.43 3.40 -8.27
CA ARG A 26 15.48 2.39 -8.01
C ARG A 26 16.40 2.20 -9.22
N HIS A 27 15.89 2.30 -10.45
CA HIS A 27 16.70 2.18 -11.66
C HIS A 27 17.61 3.39 -11.91
N ASN A 28 17.32 4.52 -11.28
CA ASN A 28 18.07 5.77 -11.40
C ASN A 28 18.99 6.04 -10.21
N ALA A 29 18.97 5.19 -9.18
CA ALA A 29 19.79 5.36 -7.99
C ALA A 29 21.21 4.81 -8.24
N ASP A 30 22.20 5.68 -8.14
CA ASP A 30 23.62 5.34 -8.32
C ASP A 30 24.31 5.04 -6.98
N THR A 31 23.67 5.44 -5.87
CA THR A 31 24.23 5.29 -4.52
C THR A 31 23.27 4.58 -3.56
N ILE A 32 23.85 4.02 -2.48
CA ILE A 32 23.08 3.41 -1.40
C ILE A 32 22.25 4.47 -0.65
N ASP A 33 22.75 5.69 -0.53
CA ASP A 33 22.04 6.77 0.16
C ASP A 33 20.79 7.21 -0.62
N GLU A 34 20.86 7.31 -1.95
CA GLU A 34 19.69 7.56 -2.80
C GLU A 34 18.64 6.43 -2.67
N LEU A 35 19.07 5.17 -2.60
CA LEU A 35 18.16 4.06 -2.34
C LEU A 35 17.46 4.20 -0.98
N HIS A 36 18.18 4.60 0.08
CA HIS A 36 17.57 4.83 1.39
C HIS A 36 16.54 5.96 1.35
N ASP A 37 16.81 7.04 0.63
CA ASP A 37 15.88 8.17 0.50
C ASP A 37 14.64 7.81 -0.32
N ILE A 38 14.78 6.99 -1.37
CA ILE A 38 13.63 6.42 -2.10
C ILE A 38 12.73 5.61 -1.16
N PHE A 39 13.31 4.77 -0.29
CA PHE A 39 12.52 4.01 0.69
C PHE A 39 11.81 4.91 1.70
N ARG A 40 12.46 5.96 2.20
CA ARG A 40 11.85 6.92 3.15
C ARG A 40 10.70 7.70 2.50
N GLU A 41 10.89 8.16 1.26
CA GLU A 41 9.85 8.89 0.54
C GLU A 41 8.65 7.96 0.24
N ALA A 42 8.91 6.72 -0.15
CA ALA A 42 7.84 5.74 -0.32
C ALA A 42 7.09 5.45 0.99
N GLU A 43 7.79 5.30 2.11
CA GLU A 43 7.17 5.14 3.43
C GLU A 43 6.23 6.31 3.77
N ARG A 44 6.68 7.54 3.52
CA ARG A 44 5.88 8.76 3.72
C ARG A 44 4.60 8.72 2.90
N LYS A 45 4.69 8.37 1.61
CA LYS A 45 3.53 8.27 0.72
C LYS A 45 2.56 7.17 1.17
N PHE A 46 3.05 6.00 1.59
CA PHE A 46 2.18 4.97 2.15
C PHE A 46 1.49 5.45 3.43
N ASN A 47 2.20 6.17 4.30
CA ASN A 47 1.62 6.74 5.52
C ASN A 47 0.50 7.76 5.19
N ASP A 48 0.70 8.63 4.20
CA ASP A 48 -0.31 9.59 3.74
C ASP A 48 -1.58 8.87 3.22
N GLY A 49 -1.38 7.81 2.43
CA GLY A 49 -2.49 6.97 1.95
C GLY A 49 -3.24 6.28 3.09
N LEU A 50 -2.53 5.76 4.09
CA LEU A 50 -3.14 5.15 5.27
C LEU A 50 -3.95 6.18 6.08
N ALA A 51 -3.43 7.38 6.27
CA ALA A 51 -4.13 8.46 6.94
C ALA A 51 -5.43 8.84 6.20
N LYS A 52 -5.37 8.96 4.87
CA LYS A 52 -6.56 9.19 4.03
C LYS A 52 -7.59 8.07 4.15
N LEU A 53 -7.16 6.81 4.17
CA LEU A 53 -8.06 5.67 4.39
C LEU A 53 -8.77 5.73 5.75
N HIS A 54 -8.05 6.08 6.81
CA HIS A 54 -8.63 6.21 8.14
C HIS A 54 -9.60 7.38 8.26
N ALA A 55 -9.45 8.42 7.44
CA ALA A 55 -10.37 9.55 7.40
C ALA A 55 -11.72 9.23 6.71
N LEU A 56 -11.82 8.12 5.98
CA LEU A 56 -13.05 7.74 5.28
C LEU A 56 -14.18 7.37 6.25
N LYS A 57 -15.36 7.94 6.02
CA LYS A 57 -16.59 7.60 6.72
C LYS A 57 -17.29 6.44 6.01
N LEU A 58 -16.87 5.23 6.35
CA LEU A 58 -17.35 3.97 5.78
C LEU A 58 -18.47 3.31 6.61
N SER A 59 -19.36 2.61 5.92
CA SER A 59 -20.40 1.78 6.54
C SER A 59 -19.79 0.64 7.36
N ARG A 60 -20.57 0.02 8.26
CA ARG A 60 -20.04 -1.02 9.16
C ARG A 60 -19.59 -2.28 8.41
N ASP A 61 -20.33 -2.68 7.38
CA ASP A 61 -20.01 -3.83 6.53
C ASP A 61 -18.74 -3.59 5.70
N ASP A 62 -18.57 -2.36 5.27
CA ASP A 62 -17.42 -1.90 4.51
C ASP A 62 -16.15 -1.95 5.36
N ARG A 63 -16.17 -1.47 6.62
CA ARG A 63 -15.00 -1.44 7.51
C ARG A 63 -14.29 -2.79 7.68
N ARG A 64 -15.03 -3.90 7.71
CA ARG A 64 -14.47 -5.25 7.87
C ARG A 64 -13.60 -5.68 6.68
N HIS A 65 -13.86 -5.12 5.50
CA HIS A 65 -13.08 -5.37 4.29
C HIS A 65 -11.91 -4.40 4.17
N PHE A 66 -12.06 -3.18 4.70
CA PHE A 66 -11.01 -2.15 4.74
C PHE A 66 -9.85 -2.47 5.70
N SER A 67 -10.03 -3.40 6.65
CA SER A 67 -8.93 -3.89 7.48
C SER A 67 -7.82 -4.57 6.66
N LEU A 68 -8.15 -5.17 5.52
CA LEU A 68 -7.16 -5.81 4.62
C LEU A 68 -6.28 -4.76 3.93
N ILE A 69 -6.89 -3.69 3.42
CA ILE A 69 -6.16 -2.62 2.73
C ILE A 69 -5.34 -1.79 3.72
N THR A 70 -5.90 -1.42 4.86
CA THR A 70 -5.12 -0.74 5.91
C THR A 70 -3.94 -1.60 6.40
N GLY A 71 -4.13 -2.92 6.51
CA GLY A 71 -3.04 -3.87 6.76
C GLY A 71 -1.99 -3.92 5.63
N ALA A 72 -2.41 -3.82 4.37
CA ALA A 72 -1.50 -3.77 3.23
C ALA A 72 -0.60 -2.52 3.28
N PHE A 73 -1.17 -1.34 3.51
CA PHE A 73 -0.42 -0.09 3.70
C PHE A 73 0.58 -0.19 4.88
N ALA A 74 0.13 -0.72 6.03
CA ALA A 74 1.01 -0.94 7.18
C ALA A 74 2.18 -1.90 6.87
N THR A 75 1.93 -2.89 6.01
CA THR A 75 2.94 -3.88 5.61
C THR A 75 3.91 -3.30 4.58
N ALA A 76 3.42 -2.47 3.65
CA ALA A 76 4.24 -1.72 2.69
C ALA A 76 5.19 -0.75 3.42
N MET A 77 4.72 -0.01 4.43
CA MET A 77 5.59 0.84 5.27
C MET A 77 6.69 0.01 5.95
N LYS A 78 6.37 -1.15 6.50
CA LYS A 78 7.40 -2.05 7.08
C LYS A 78 8.41 -2.54 6.03
N SER A 79 7.97 -2.77 4.79
CA SER A 79 8.87 -3.09 3.69
C SER A 79 9.86 -1.96 3.45
N CYS A 80 9.39 -0.71 3.39
CA CYS A 80 10.24 0.47 3.26
C CYS A 80 11.23 0.64 4.43
N GLN A 81 10.77 0.43 5.66
CA GLN A 81 11.65 0.48 6.84
C GLN A 81 12.77 -0.56 6.81
N TYR A 82 12.52 -1.75 6.25
CA TYR A 82 13.56 -2.75 6.03
C TYR A 82 14.50 -2.34 4.89
N GLY A 83 13.95 -1.80 3.80
CA GLY A 83 14.72 -1.29 2.66
C GLY A 83 15.68 -0.17 3.06
N ALA A 84 15.20 0.83 3.80
CA ALA A 84 16.00 1.94 4.33
C ALA A 84 17.09 1.52 5.33
N LYS A 85 17.08 0.26 5.81
CA LYS A 85 18.09 -0.34 6.68
C LYS A 85 18.99 -1.34 5.94
N GLY A 86 18.91 -1.40 4.61
CA GLY A 86 19.64 -2.36 3.78
C GLY A 86 19.19 -3.82 3.91
N ARG A 87 18.06 -4.09 4.58
CA ARG A 87 17.55 -5.45 4.83
C ARG A 87 16.62 -5.90 3.68
N TYR A 88 17.14 -5.91 2.46
CA TYR A 88 16.32 -6.05 1.24
C TYR A 88 15.50 -7.34 1.15
N LYS A 89 16.02 -8.48 1.63
CA LYS A 89 15.24 -9.73 1.69
C LYS A 89 13.96 -9.56 2.50
N HIS A 90 14.06 -8.95 3.68
CA HIS A 90 12.90 -8.69 4.54
C HIS A 90 11.95 -7.67 3.93
N ALA A 91 12.49 -6.68 3.21
CA ALA A 91 11.68 -5.72 2.46
C ALA A 91 10.85 -6.44 1.38
N VAL A 92 11.45 -7.32 0.60
CA VAL A 92 10.77 -8.13 -0.42
C VAL A 92 9.71 -9.04 0.20
N ASP A 93 10.03 -9.75 1.28
CA ASP A 93 9.09 -10.62 1.97
C ASP A 93 7.86 -9.85 2.47
N LYS A 94 8.06 -8.64 3.01
CA LYS A 94 6.96 -7.76 3.41
C LYS A 94 6.16 -7.23 2.24
N MET A 95 6.80 -6.89 1.12
CA MET A 95 6.07 -6.45 -0.06
C MET A 95 5.22 -7.58 -0.66
N ALA A 96 5.71 -8.83 -0.63
CA ALA A 96 4.92 -9.99 -1.03
C ALA A 96 3.69 -10.19 -0.12
N GLU A 97 3.84 -9.99 1.20
CA GLU A 97 2.74 -10.01 2.15
C GLU A 97 1.71 -8.89 1.87
N CYS A 98 2.18 -7.67 1.57
CA CYS A 98 1.33 -6.57 1.13
C CYS A 98 0.49 -6.96 -0.08
N ASN A 99 1.12 -7.48 -1.13
CA ASN A 99 0.44 -7.91 -2.35
C ASN A 99 -0.62 -8.99 -2.07
N ARG A 100 -0.33 -9.93 -1.15
CA ARG A 100 -1.30 -10.96 -0.73
C ARG A 100 -2.53 -10.35 -0.05
N LEU A 101 -2.37 -9.29 0.75
CA LEU A 101 -3.48 -8.60 1.41
C LEU A 101 -4.33 -7.82 0.40
N VAL A 102 -3.69 -7.14 -0.56
CA VAL A 102 -4.37 -6.44 -1.66
C VAL A 102 -5.18 -7.42 -2.51
N ALA A 103 -4.58 -8.55 -2.92
CA ALA A 103 -5.26 -9.56 -3.72
C ALA A 103 -6.51 -10.11 -3.00
N GLN A 104 -6.42 -10.38 -1.69
CA GLN A 104 -7.57 -10.80 -0.88
C GLN A 104 -8.66 -9.74 -0.82
N TYR A 105 -8.30 -8.47 -0.72
CA TYR A 105 -9.27 -7.39 -0.77
C TYR A 105 -9.98 -7.35 -2.12
N VAL A 106 -9.24 -7.37 -3.23
CA VAL A 106 -9.80 -7.34 -4.59
C VAL A 106 -10.76 -8.50 -4.83
N MET A 107 -10.38 -9.73 -4.46
CA MET A 107 -11.24 -10.91 -4.60
C MET A 107 -12.57 -10.75 -3.83
N ARG A 108 -12.52 -10.17 -2.62
CA ARG A 108 -13.73 -9.94 -1.81
C ARG A 108 -14.64 -8.86 -2.40
N GLN A 109 -14.07 -7.84 -3.05
CA GLN A 109 -14.88 -6.83 -3.73
C GLN A 109 -15.53 -7.36 -5.01
N LEU A 110 -14.79 -8.12 -5.83
CA LEU A 110 -15.34 -8.76 -7.03
C LEU A 110 -16.48 -9.74 -6.69
N GLY A 111 -16.33 -10.51 -5.60
CA GLY A 111 -17.38 -11.41 -5.13
C GLY A 111 -18.67 -10.72 -4.65
N ARG A 112 -18.66 -9.41 -4.34
CA ARG A 112 -19.88 -8.63 -4.06
C ARG A 112 -20.57 -8.19 -5.35
N VAL A 113 -19.81 -7.83 -6.37
CA VAL A 113 -20.36 -7.39 -7.68
C VAL A 113 -21.06 -8.54 -8.39
N SER A 114 -20.56 -9.78 -8.28
CA SER A 114 -21.18 -10.95 -8.91
C SER A 114 -22.44 -11.48 -8.21
N LYS A 115 -22.82 -10.92 -7.05
CA LYS A 115 -23.99 -11.34 -6.25
C LYS A 115 -25.08 -10.27 -6.15
N SER A 116 -24.87 -9.12 -6.79
CA SER A 116 -25.88 -8.04 -6.94
C SER A 116 -26.51 -8.12 -8.32
#